data_AF-A0A7V6TNE2-F1
#
_entry.id   AF-A0A7V6TNE2-F1
#
_cell.length_a   1.000
_cell.length_b   1.000
_cell.length_c   1.000
_cell.angle_alpha   90.00
_cell.angle_beta   90.00
_cell.angle_gamma   90.00
#
_symmetry.space_group_name_H-M   'P 1'
#
loop_
_entity.id
_entity.type
_entity.pdbx_description
1 polymer ?
#
loop_
_entity_poly.entity_id
_entity_poly.type
_entity_poly.pdbx_seq_one_letter_code
_entity_poly.pdbx_strand_id
1 'polypeptide(L)' 'MFFKAIYKILKRKKVDGYYNSDYIISHKEKESLLIGASILIVPIIIVIILISINQLS' A
#
# COMPACT_ATOMS: atom_id res chain seq x y z
N MET A 1 -2.38 -11.37 5.56
CA MET A 1 -1.09 -10.66 5.76
C MET A 1 -1.20 -9.18 5.42
N PHE A 2 -1.81 -8.80 4.30
CA PHE A 2 -2.07 -7.39 3.92
C PHE A 2 -2.62 -6.50 5.04
N PHE A 3 -3.77 -6.83 5.62
CA PHE A 3 -4.38 -6.02 6.70
C PHE A 3 -3.51 -5.92 7.96
N LYS A 4 -2.74 -6.98 8.28
CA LYS A 4 -1.77 -6.96 9.38
C LYS A 4 -0.63 -5.97 9.08
N ALA A 5 -0.14 -5.96 7.83
CA ALA A 5 0.87 -5.02 7.37
C ALA A 5 0.36 -3.57 7.40
N ILE A 6 -0.88 -3.33 6.97
CA ILE A 6 -1.55 -2.02 7.10
C ILE A 6 -1.66 -1.61 8.57
N TYR A 7 -2.12 -2.51 9.43
CA TYR A 7 -2.24 -2.23 10.86
C TYR A 7 -0.89 -1.88 11.50
N LYS A 8 0.20 -2.58 11.13
CA LYS A 8 1.56 -2.24 11.57
C LYS A 8 1.99 -0.85 11.12
N ILE A 9 1.59 -0.40 9.93
CA ILE A 9 1.84 0.97 9.43
C ILE A 9 1.02 1.99 10.24
N LEU A 10 -0.28 1.75 10.42
CA LEU A 10 -1.20 2.69 11.06
C LEU A 10 -0.94 2.84 12.56
N LYS A 11 -0.58 1.74 13.24
CA LYS A 11 -0.42 1.72 14.71
C LYS A 11 1.03 1.81 15.16
N ARG A 12 1.94 2.36 14.33
CA ARG A 12 3.32 2.62 14.76
C ARG A 12 3.34 3.53 15.99
N LYS A 13 3.47 2.95 17.18
CA LYS A 13 3.79 3.67 18.41
C LYS A 13 5.29 3.58 18.65
N LYS A 14 5.92 4.75 18.82
CA LYS A 14 7.25 4.86 19.41
C LYS A 14 7.12 4.63 20.91
N VAL A 15 7.94 3.77 21.48
CA VAL A 15 8.10 3.62 22.93
C VAL A 15 9.54 4.06 23.22
N ASP A 16 9.70 5.08 24.04
CA ASP A 16 11.01 5.64 24.41
C ASP A 16 11.93 5.98 23.22
N GLY A 17 11.34 6.50 22.14
CA GLY A 17 12.08 6.87 20.93
C GLY A 17 12.42 5.70 19.99
N TYR A 18 12.26 4.45 20.44
CA TYR A 18 12.46 3.25 19.64
C TYR A 18 11.14 2.70 19.11
N TYR A 19 11.18 2.12 17.91
CA TYR A 19 10.06 1.37 17.37
C TYR A 19 10.16 -0.07 17.86
N ASN A 20 9.08 -0.61 18.44
CA ASN A 20 9.03 -2.02 18.78
C ASN A 20 9.15 -2.87 17.48
N SER A 21 10.01 -3.89 17.52
CA SER A 21 10.29 -4.82 16.41
C SER A 21 9.05 -5.52 15.89
N ASP A 22 8.03 -5.70 16.72
CA ASP A 22 6.73 -6.28 16.33
C ASP A 22 6.03 -5.48 15.22
N TYR A 23 6.33 -4.17 15.13
CA TYR A 23 5.79 -3.27 14.11
C TYR A 23 6.66 -3.16 12.86
N ILE A 24 7.80 -3.87 12.82
CA ILE A 24 8.62 -3.98 11.61
C ILE A 24 7.86 -4.82 10.57
N ILE A 25 7.83 -4.29 9.35
CA ILE A 25 7.18 -4.94 8.21
C ILE A 25 8.13 -6.01 7.67
N SER A 26 7.67 -7.26 7.65
CA SER A 26 8.43 -8.36 7.07
C SER A 26 8.42 -8.31 5.54
N HIS A 27 9.33 -9.04 4.90
CA HIS A 27 9.43 -9.11 3.44
C HIS A 27 8.10 -9.54 2.79
N LYS A 28 7.47 -10.61 3.30
CA LYS A 28 6.18 -11.11 2.82
C LYS A 28 5.04 -10.09 3.00
N GLU A 29 5.05 -9.34 4.10
CA GLU A 29 4.08 -8.26 4.33
C GLU A 29 4.26 -7.11 3.33
N LYS A 30 5.52 -6.77 2.98
CA LYS A 30 5.84 -5.77 1.97
C LYS A 30 5.35 -6.20 0.57
N GLU A 31 5.61 -7.44 0.17
CA GLU A 31 5.10 -7.98 -1.11
C GLU A 31 3.58 -7.95 -1.16
N SER A 32 2.93 -8.39 -0.07
CA SER A 32 1.47 -8.37 0.03
C SER A 32 0.91 -6.95 -0.10
N LEU A 33 1.58 -5.94 0.48
CA LEU A 33 1.20 -4.53 0.34
C LEU A 33 1.32 -4.04 -1.10
N LEU A 34 2.40 -4.39 -1.79
CA LEU A 34 2.62 -4.00 -3.19
C LEU A 34 1.56 -4.61 -4.12
N ILE A 35 1.26 -5.90 -3.94
CA ILE A 35 0.22 -6.59 -4.72
C ILE A 35 -1.16 -5.98 -4.43
N GLY A 36 -1.50 -5.73 -3.16
CA GLY A 36 -2.78 -5.13 -2.81
C GLY A 36 -2.93 -3.70 -3.36
N ALA A 37 -1.85 -2.91 -3.34
CA ALA A 37 -1.85 -1.57 -3.92
C ALA A 37 -1.95 -1.59 -5.45
N SER A 38 -1.27 -2.51 -6.14
CA SER A 38 -1.31 -2.60 -7.61
C SER A 38 -2.69 -2.98 -8.13
N ILE A 39 -3.41 -3.86 -7.43
CA ILE A 39 -4.80 -4.22 -7.76
C ILE A 39 -5.73 -2.99 -7.77
N LEU A 40 -5.47 -1.99 -6.92
CA LEU A 40 -6.27 -0.77 -6.87
C LEU A 40 -5.78 0.29 -7.87
N ILE A 41 -4.47 0.52 -7.91
CA ILE A 41 -3.87 1.61 -8.69
C ILE A 41 -3.93 1.33 -10.20
N VAL A 42 -3.69 0.09 -10.63
CA VAL A 42 -3.62 -0.24 -12.07
C VAL A 42 -4.97 0.02 -12.77
N PRO A 43 -6.13 -0.43 -12.26
CA PRO A 43 -7.42 -0.12 -12.88
C PRO A 43 -7.70 1.38 -12.92
N ILE A 44 -7.35 2.13 -11.88
CA ILE A 44 -7.53 3.60 -11.83
C ILE A 44 -6.70 4.26 -12.93
N ILE A 45 -5.44 3.87 -13.10
CA ILE A 45 -4.58 4.39 -14.16
C ILE A 45 -5.17 4.10 -15.54
N ILE A 46 -5.67 2.88 -15.78
CA ILE A 46 -6.30 2.50 -17.05
C ILE A 46 -7.51 3.41 -17.33
N VAL A 47 -8.38 3.62 -16.34
CA VAL A 47 -9.56 4.49 -16.48
C VAL A 47 -9.13 5.94 -16.81
N ILE A 48 -8.13 6.48 -16.11
CA ILE A 48 -7.62 7.82 -16.36
C ILE A 48 -7.09 7.94 -17.80
N ILE A 49 -6.32 6.95 -18.27
CA ILE A 49 -5.79 6.93 -19.65
C ILE A 49 -6.92 6.93 -20.67
N LEU A 50 -7.95 6.10 -20.47
CA LEU A 50 -9.10 6.02 -21.38
C LEU A 50 -9.86 7.35 -21.45
N ILE A 51 -10.11 7.98 -20.31
CA ILE A 51 -10.78 9.29 -20.27
C ILE A 51 -9.93 10.35 -21.00
N SER A 52 -8.62 10.39 -20.74
CA SER A 52 -7.73 11.35 -21.38
C SER A 52 -7.67 11.19 -22.90
N ILE A 53 -7.65 9.95 -23.41
CA ILE A 53 -7.69 9.68 -24.85
C ILE A 53 -9.03 10.15 -25.43
N ASN A 54 -10.14 9.86 -24.76
CA ASN A 54 -11.48 10.25 -25.21
C ASN A 54 -11.69 11.77 -25.20
N GLN A 55 -11.03 12.53 -24.32
CA GLN A 55 -11.09 13.99 -24.28
C GLN A 55 -10.22 14.67 -25.35
N LEU A 56 -9.22 13.95 -25.88
CA LEU A 56 -8.30 14.46 -26.90
C LEU A 56 -8.79 14.19 -28.33
N SER A 57 -9.68 13.21 -28.51
CA SER A 57 -10.38 12.88 -29.75
C SER A 57 -11.57 13.80 -30.00
#